data_AF-A0A7J3M2P8-F1
#
_entry.id   AF-A0A7J3M2P8-F1
#
_cell.length_a   1.000
_cell.length_b   1.000
_cell.length_c   1.000
_cell.angle_alpha   90.00
_cell.angle_beta   90.00
_cell.angle_gamma   90.00
#
_symmetry.space_group_name_H-M   'P 1'
#
loop_
_entity.id
_entity.type
_entity.pdbx_description
1 polymer ?
#
loop_
_entity_poly.entity_id
_entity_poly.type
_entity_poly.pdbx_seq_one_letter_code
_entity_poly.pdbx_strand_id
1 'polypeptide(L)'
;MKEMIFLLTTILLLLGGSFIILLYNTYLKTRQKFLLILSFGFFLLVVGGSLPVLTFALSLSKELYVLGTILQIFGISAIFYATVR
;
A
#
# COMPACT_ATOMS: atom_id res chain seq x y z
N MET A 1 21.21 8.36 7.79
CA MET A 1 19.93 8.81 7.20
C MET A 1 19.28 7.76 6.29
N LYS A 2 19.99 7.18 5.30
CA LYS A 2 19.45 6.10 4.44
C LYS A 2 19.01 4.85 5.23
N GLU A 3 19.80 4.42 6.22
CA GLU A 3 19.45 3.27 7.07
C GLU A 3 18.12 3.43 7.81
N MET A 4 17.87 4.62 8.37
CA MET A 4 16.62 4.95 9.05
C MET A 4 15.44 4.89 8.06
N ILE A 5 15.63 5.38 6.83
CA ILE A 5 14.61 5.30 5.77
C ILE A 5 14.31 3.84 5.45
N PHE A 6 15.32 2.99 5.26
CA PHE A 6 15.10 1.57 4.98
C PHE A 6 14.39 0.86 6.14
N LEU A 7 14.75 1.18 7.39
CA LEU A 7 14.08 0.63 8.56
C LEU A 7 12.60 1.02 8.59
N LEU A 8 12.29 2.31 8.40
CA LEU A 8 10.91 2.81 8.34
C LEU A 8 10.12 2.18 7.18
N THR A 9 10.71 2.08 5.99
CA THR A 9 10.06 1.45 4.83
C THR A 9 9.79 -0.03 5.11
N THR A 10 10.72 -0.74 5.74
CA THR A 10 10.55 -2.16 6.10
C THR A 10 9.43 -2.33 7.12
N ILE A 11 9.40 -1.51 8.17
CA ILE A 11 8.34 -1.51 9.17
C ILE A 11 6.98 -1.21 8.53
N LEU A 12 6.92 -0.21 7.64
CA LEU A 12 5.70 0.14 6.91
C LEU A 12 5.20 -1.03 6.05
N LEU A 13 6.09 -1.67 5.30
CA LEU A 13 5.75 -2.82 4.45
C LEU A 13 5.29 -4.03 5.27
N LEU A 14 5.91 -4.31 6.41
CA LEU A 14 5.52 -5.42 7.29
C LEU A 14 4.18 -5.16 7.97
N LEU A 15 3.98 -3.97 8.55
CA LEU A 15 2.71 -3.60 9.18
C LEU A 15 1.58 -3.53 8.15
N GLY A 16 1.83 -2.86 7.02
CA GLY A 16 0.88 -2.77 5.92
C GLY A 16 0.53 -4.14 5.36
N GLY A 17 1.53 -4.99 5.07
CA GLY A 17 1.33 -6.36 4.60
C GLY A 17 0.52 -7.22 5.57
N SER A 18 0.83 -7.15 6.86
CA SER A 18 0.09 -7.87 7.91
C SER A 18 -1.37 -7.43 7.98
N PHE A 19 -1.62 -6.12 7.86
CA PHE A 19 -2.97 -5.57 7.84
C PHE A 19 -3.77 -5.97 6.59
N ILE A 20 -3.14 -5.97 5.41
CA ILE A 20 -3.75 -6.46 4.16
C ILE A 20 -4.16 -7.93 4.30
N ILE A 21 -3.27 -8.78 4.85
CA ILE A 21 -3.56 -10.20 5.09
C ILE A 21 -4.74 -10.36 6.07
N LEU A 22 -4.80 -9.54 7.12
CA LEU A 22 -5.90 -9.56 8.09
C LEU A 22 -7.24 -9.24 7.41
N LEU A 23 -7.28 -8.19 6.57
CA LEU A 23 -8.48 -7.81 5.83
C LEU A 23 -8.92 -8.92 4.86
N TYR A 24 -7.97 -9.48 4.11
CA TYR A 24 -8.25 -10.57 3.17
C TYR A 24 -8.74 -11.83 3.88
N ASN A 25 -8.15 -12.20 5.02
CA ASN A 25 -8.59 -13.35 5.80
C ASN A 25 -10.00 -13.12 6.38
N THR A 26 -10.30 -11.88 6.80
CA THR A 26 -11.65 -11.51 7.23
C THR A 26 -12.65 -11.64 6.08
N TYR A 27 -12.28 -11.19 4.88
CA TYR A 27 -13.07 -11.41 3.67
C TYR A 27 -13.35 -12.90 3.40
N LEU A 28 -12.36 -13.79 3.55
CA LEU A 28 -12.57 -15.23 3.33
C LEU A 28 -13.64 -15.80 4.28
N LYS A 29 -13.75 -15.27 5.50
CA LYS A 29 -14.73 -15.70 6.51
C LYS A 29 -16.11 -15.07 6.32
N THR A 30 -16.18 -13.77 6.06
CA THR A 30 -17.46 -13.03 5.99
C THR A 30 -18.05 -12.96 4.59
N ARG A 31 -17.20 -13.15 3.56
CA ARG A 31 -17.51 -12.97 2.12
C ARG A 31 -18.02 -11.57 1.76
N GLN A 32 -17.81 -10.58 2.63
CA GLN A 32 -18.19 -9.19 2.38
C GLN A 32 -17.26 -8.56 1.33
N LYS A 33 -17.79 -8.28 0.13
CA LYS A 33 -16.99 -7.82 -1.01
C LYS A 33 -16.21 -6.52 -0.74
N PHE A 34 -16.70 -5.64 0.11
CA PHE A 34 -16.00 -4.39 0.42
C PHE A 34 -14.63 -4.66 1.08
N LEU A 35 -14.48 -5.71 1.88
CA LEU A 35 -13.20 -6.08 2.51
C LEU A 35 -12.15 -6.49 1.48
N LEU A 36 -12.56 -7.10 0.37
CA LEU A 36 -11.66 -7.45 -0.73
C LEU A 36 -11.14 -6.18 -1.42
N ILE A 37 -12.03 -5.23 -1.70
CA ILE A 37 -11.67 -3.94 -2.30
C ILE A 37 -10.78 -3.14 -1.34
N LEU A 38 -11.11 -3.15 -0.05
CA LEU A 38 -10.33 -2.49 0.99
C LEU A 38 -8.91 -3.08 1.08
N SER A 39 -8.78 -4.41 1.11
CA SER A 39 -7.50 -5.12 1.08
C SER A 39 -6.68 -4.74 -0.15
N PHE A 40 -7.30 -4.67 -1.33
CA PHE A 40 -6.65 -4.27 -2.57
C PHE A 40 -6.21 -2.80 -2.55
N GLY A 41 -7.05 -1.90 -2.05
CA GLY A 41 -6.73 -0.49 -1.92
C GLY A 41 -5.55 -0.24 -0.97
N PHE A 42 -5.51 -0.92 0.18
CA PHE A 42 -4.36 -0.87 1.08
C PHE A 42 -3.09 -1.45 0.46
N PHE A 43 -3.20 -2.51 -0.35
CA PHE A 43 -2.07 -3.04 -1.09
C PHE A 43 -1.46 -2.00 -2.03
N LEU A 44 -2.29 -1.37 -2.87
CA LEU A 44 -1.83 -0.32 -3.78
C LEU A 44 -1.22 0.87 -3.02
N LEU A 45 -1.83 1.26 -1.90
CA LEU A 45 -1.35 2.36 -1.07
C LEU A 45 0.01 2.06 -0.42
N VAL A 46 0.17 0.88 0.18
CA VAL A 46 1.40 0.49 0.88
C VAL A 46 2.56 0.31 -0.10
N VAL A 47 2.33 -0.41 -1.20
CA VAL A 47 3.35 -0.61 -2.24
C VAL A 47 3.66 0.71 -2.94
N GLY A 48 2.62 1.44 -3.36
CA GLY A 48 2.76 2.76 -3.99
C GLY A 48 3.43 3.78 -3.08
N GLY A 49 3.23 3.71 -1.77
CA GLY A 49 3.89 4.52 -0.75
C GLY A 49 5.39 4.22 -0.62
N SER A 50 5.77 2.96 -0.76
CA SER A 50 7.16 2.53 -0.64
C SER A 50 8.03 2.91 -1.84
N LEU A 51 7.47 2.94 -3.05
CA LEU A 51 8.21 3.18 -4.30
C LEU A 51 8.90 4.55 -4.36
N PRO A 52 8.26 5.69 -4.04
CA PRO A 52 8.92 7.00 -3.98
C PRO A 52 10.09 7.02 -3.00
N VAL A 53 9.90 6.39 -1.83
CA VAL A 53 10.90 6.33 -0.76
C VAL A 53 12.11 5.52 -1.20
N LEU A 54 11.89 4.35 -1.81
CA LEU A 54 12.95 3.51 -2.35
C LEU A 54 13.65 4.18 -3.54
N THR A 55 12.90 4.88 -4.39
CA THR A 55 13.46 5.66 -5.52
C THR A 55 14.45 6.70 -5.02
N PHE A 56 14.09 7.42 -3.96
CA PHE A 56 14.98 8.40 -3.33
C PHE A 56 16.19 7.73 -2.64
N ALA A 57 15.98 6.67 -1.86
CA ALA A 57 17.03 6.03 -1.07
C ALA A 57 18.10 5.34 -1.94
N LEU A 58 17.67 4.71 -3.03
CA LEU A 58 18.50 3.93 -3.96
C LEU A 58 18.87 4.69 -5.25
N SER A 59 18.44 5.95 -5.39
CA SER A 59 18.72 6.77 -6.57
C SER A 59 18.24 6.12 -7.89
N LEU A 60 17.02 5.57 -7.88
CA LEU A 60 16.40 4.90 -9.03
C LEU A 60 15.74 5.89 -10.00
N SER A 61 15.14 5.38 -11.07
CA SER A 61 14.47 6.19 -12.09
C SER A 61 13.28 6.98 -11.52
N LYS A 62 13.11 8.22 -12.00
CA LYS A 62 11.96 9.08 -11.63
C LYS A 62 10.61 8.47 -12.03
N GLU A 63 10.58 7.56 -12.99
CA GLU A 63 9.38 6.85 -13.41
C GLU A 63 8.79 6.01 -12.27
N LEU A 64 9.62 5.41 -11.41
CA LEU A 64 9.15 4.65 -10.25
C LEU A 64 8.48 5.53 -9.20
N TYR A 65 8.93 6.77 -9.05
CA TYR A 65 8.27 7.76 -8.20
C TYR A 65 6.86 8.08 -8.72
N VAL A 66 6.74 8.33 -10.03
CA VAL A 66 5.45 8.63 -10.67
C VAL A 66 4.51 7.44 -10.56
N LEU A 67 5.00 6.23 -10.86
CA LEU A 67 4.24 4.99 -10.73
C LEU A 67 3.75 4.79 -9.28
N GLY A 68 4.62 5.00 -8.30
CA GLY A 68 4.26 4.93 -6.88
C GLY A 68 3.15 5.90 -6.51
N THR A 69 3.23 7.13 -7.03
CA THR A 69 2.20 8.17 -6.80
C THR A 69 0.86 7.77 -7.42
N ILE A 70 0.87 7.24 -8.65
CA ILE A 70 -0.33 6.74 -9.32
C ILE A 70 -0.96 5.60 -8.51
N LEU A 71 -0.16 4.63 -8.05
CA LEU A 71 -0.64 3.52 -7.21
C LEU A 71 -1.28 4.01 -5.91
N GLN A 72 -0.70 5.04 -5.26
CA GLN A 72 -1.30 5.64 -4.07
C GLN A 72 -2.66 6.26 -4.37
N ILE A 73 -2.79 7.03 -5.46
CA ILE A 73 -4.07 7.64 -5.86
C ILE A 73 -5.13 6.56 -6.05
N PHE A 74 -4.82 5.51 -6.83
CA PHE A 74 -5.74 4.38 -7.03
C PHE A 74 -6.06 3.65 -5.72
N GLY A 75 -5.08 3.47 -4.84
CA GLY A 75 -5.27 2.86 -3.53
C GLY A 75 -6.24 3.65 -2.65
N ILE A 76 -6.04 4.97 -2.55
CA ILE A 76 -6.93 5.86 -1.80
C ILE A 76 -8.34 5.86 -2.40
N SER A 77 -8.46 5.94 -3.73
CA SER A 77 -9.76 5.87 -4.40
C SER A 77 -10.49 4.57 -4.13
N ALA A 78 -9.78 3.43 -4.14
CA ALA A 78 -10.36 2.13 -3.83
C ALA A 78 -10.81 2.02 -2.36
N ILE A 79 -9.99 2.51 -1.42
CA ILE A 79 -10.33 2.57 0.02
C ILE A 79 -11.57 3.44 0.23
N PHE A 80 -11.61 4.63 -0.38
CA PHE A 80 -12.74 5.53 -0.30
C PHE A 80 -14.01 4.88 -0.83
N TYR A 81 -13.95 4.29 -2.03
CA TYR A 81 -15.07 3.57 -2.62
C TYR A 81 -15.59 2.46 -1.70
N ALA A 82 -14.69 1.64 -1.14
CA ALA A 82 -15.06 0.52 -0.26
C ALA A 82 -15.62 0.94 1.10
N THR A 83 -15.35 2.16 1.55
CA THR A 83 -15.76 2.65 2.87
C THR A 83 -17.05 3.47 2.80
N VAL A 84 -17.21 4.26 1.74
CA VAL A 84 -18.35 5.17 1.57
C VAL A 84 -19.55 4.48 0.92
N ARG A 85 -19.32 3.40 0.16
CA ARG A 85 -20.35 2.68 -0.59
C ARG A 85 -20.43 1.21 -0.18
#